data_AF-A0A958TBN7-F1
#
_entry.id   AF-A0A958TBN7-F1
#
_cell.length_a   1.000
_cell.length_b   1.000
_cell.length_c   1.000
_cell.angle_alpha   90.00
_cell.angle_beta   90.00
_cell.angle_gamma   90.00
#
_symmetry.space_group_name_H-M   'P 1'
#
loop_
_entity.id
_entity.type
_entity.pdbx_description
1 polymer ?
#
loop_
_entity_poly.entity_id
_entity_poly.type
_entity_poly.pdbx_seq_one_letter_code
_entity_poly.pdbx_strand_id
1 'polypeptide(L)'
;MKAIISLFTVFLLCVSLTVKAQENQGIDVNKDIDLAKVYEQVIKEGYGTPKVYLDLANAYYFGGDYANAKKWFEKVFETEELTTDMVVFRYKQSLKALKEDMDANPYLAALGTN
;
A
#
# COMPACT_ATOMS: atom_id res chain seq x y z
N MET A 1 15.59 30.50 -54.69
CA MET A 1 15.90 29.09 -54.31
C MET A 1 16.47 28.97 -52.90
N LYS A 2 17.53 29.71 -52.51
CA LYS A 2 18.12 29.65 -51.15
C LYS A 2 17.13 29.96 -50.01
N ALA A 3 16.24 30.94 -50.19
CA ALA A 3 15.21 31.31 -49.19
C ALA A 3 14.12 30.24 -49.00
N ILE A 4 13.77 29.50 -50.06
CA ILE A 4 12.77 28.41 -50.02
C ILE A 4 13.35 27.18 -49.31
N ILE A 5 14.62 26.87 -49.57
CA ILE A 5 15.36 25.79 -48.89
C ILE A 5 15.51 26.10 -47.39
N SER A 6 15.77 27.37 -47.04
CA SER A 6 15.87 27.84 -45.65
C SER A 6 14.55 27.75 -44.88
N LEU A 7 13.41 27.95 -45.54
CA LEU A 7 12.09 27.88 -44.91
C LEU A 7 11.70 26.42 -44.59
N PHE A 8 12.09 25.50 -45.47
CA PHE A 8 11.84 24.07 -45.31
C PHE A 8 12.67 23.45 -44.17
N THR A 9 13.89 23.97 -43.94
CA THR A 9 14.75 23.52 -42.82
C THR A 9 14.27 24.02 -41.47
N VAL A 10 13.69 25.22 -41.39
CA VAL A 10 13.08 25.74 -40.14
C VAL A 10 11.81 24.97 -39.78
N PHE A 11 11.01 24.58 -40.77
CA PHE A 11 9.81 23.78 -40.54
C PHE A 11 10.12 22.38 -39.96
N LEU A 12 11.17 21.72 -40.46
CA LEU A 12 11.65 20.43 -39.94
C LEU A 12 12.21 20.51 -38.50
N LEU A 13 12.78 21.65 -38.11
CA LEU A 13 13.28 21.86 -36.75
C LEU A 13 12.13 22.05 -35.74
N CYS A 14 11.05 22.73 -36.14
CA CYS A 14 9.89 22.98 -35.28
C CYS A 14 9.08 21.72 -34.96
N VAL A 15 8.98 20.76 -35.89
CA VAL A 15 8.27 19.48 -35.68
C VAL A 15 8.97 18.60 -34.63
N SER A 16 10.29 18.74 -34.45
CA SER A 16 11.06 17.98 -33.47
C SER A 16 10.82 18.43 -32.02
N LEU A 17 10.34 19.66 -31.82
CA LEU A 17 10.11 20.23 -30.48
C LEU A 17 8.75 19.82 -29.88
N THR A 18 7.75 19.50 -30.70
CA THR A 18 6.40 19.17 -30.22
C THR A 18 6.27 17.75 -29.67
N VAL A 19 7.19 16.83 -30.00
CA VAL A 19 7.14 15.41 -29.57
C VAL A 19 7.53 15.21 -28.09
N LYS A 20 8.20 16.18 -27.46
CA LYS A 20 8.69 16.05 -26.07
C LYS A 20 7.66 16.48 -25.00
N ALA A 21 6.47 16.92 -25.38
CA ALA A 21 5.50 17.54 -24.47
C ALA A 21 4.31 16.65 -24.04
N GLN A 22 4.22 15.42 -24.55
CA GLN A 22 3.18 14.44 -24.15
C GLN A 22 3.81 13.18 -23.57
N GLU A 23 4.59 13.32 -22.49
CA GLU A 23 4.85 12.20 -21.59
C GLU A 23 3.77 12.22 -20.50
N ASN A 24 2.64 11.59 -20.77
CA ASN A 24 1.63 11.34 -19.76
C ASN A 24 2.20 10.25 -18.85
N GLN A 25 2.84 10.63 -17.74
CA GLN A 25 3.24 9.67 -16.70
C GLN A 25 1.95 9.07 -16.13
N GLY A 26 1.49 7.98 -16.74
CA GLY A 26 0.37 7.22 -16.22
C GLY A 26 0.72 6.76 -14.81
N ILE A 27 -0.13 7.10 -13.84
CA ILE A 27 0.04 6.64 -12.46
C ILE A 27 -0.03 5.11 -12.48
N ASP A 28 1.08 4.46 -12.15
CA ASP A 28 1.08 3.05 -11.83
C ASP A 28 0.64 2.93 -10.39
N VAL A 29 -0.67 2.76 -10.19
CA VAL A 29 -1.28 2.68 -8.85
C VAL A 29 -0.64 1.62 -7.95
N ASN A 30 0.06 0.62 -8.51
CA ASN A 30 0.76 -0.40 -7.73
C ASN A 30 2.12 0.08 -7.20
N LYS A 31 2.69 1.15 -7.76
CA LYS A 31 3.98 1.74 -7.36
C LYS A 31 3.86 3.11 -6.72
N ASP A 32 2.87 3.88 -7.15
CA ASP A 32 2.80 5.31 -6.84
C ASP A 32 1.85 5.62 -5.66
N ILE A 33 1.07 4.63 -5.19
CA ILE A 33 0.14 4.79 -4.08
C ILE A 33 0.66 4.08 -2.83
N ASP A 34 0.81 4.88 -1.77
CA ASP A 34 1.04 4.38 -0.41
C ASP A 34 -0.30 3.93 0.20
N LEU A 35 -0.59 2.64 0.04
CA LEU A 35 -1.87 2.07 0.45
C LEU A 35 -2.11 2.19 1.97
N ALA A 36 -1.05 2.18 2.77
CA ALA A 36 -1.15 2.37 4.21
C ALA A 36 -1.69 3.76 4.54
N LYS A 37 -1.15 4.82 3.93
CA LYS A 37 -1.63 6.20 4.12
C LYS A 37 -3.10 6.38 3.75
N VAL A 38 -3.55 5.72 2.70
CA VAL A 38 -4.96 5.77 2.27
C VAL A 38 -5.86 5.22 3.38
N TYR A 39 -5.58 4.02 3.89
CA TYR A 39 -6.42 3.45 4.94
C TYR A 39 -6.28 4.15 6.29
N GLU A 40 -5.10 4.67 6.64
CA GLU A 40 -4.94 5.54 7.83
C GLU A 40 -5.87 6.75 7.75
N GLN A 41 -5.96 7.39 6.59
CA GLN A 41 -6.85 8.53 6.39
C GLN A 41 -8.32 8.14 6.54
N VAL A 42 -8.74 7.00 5.97
CA VAL A 42 -10.12 6.47 6.12
C VAL A 42 -10.48 6.27 7.60
N ILE A 43 -9.56 5.71 8.38
CA ILE A 43 -9.77 5.49 9.83
C ILE A 43 -9.85 6.84 10.57
N LYS A 44 -8.97 7.78 10.23
CA LYS A 44 -8.95 9.13 10.81
C LYS A 44 -10.24 9.91 10.54
N GLU A 45 -10.86 9.67 9.38
CA GLU A 45 -12.17 10.26 9.02
C GLU A 45 -13.35 9.58 9.72
N GLY A 46 -13.11 8.55 10.53
CA GLY A 46 -14.13 7.86 11.32
C GLY A 46 -14.76 6.65 10.63
N TYR A 47 -14.25 6.25 9.46
CA TYR A 47 -14.77 5.12 8.69
C TYR A 47 -13.99 3.81 8.93
N GLY A 48 -13.45 3.64 10.15
CA GLY A 48 -12.76 2.42 10.56
C GLY A 48 -13.73 1.24 10.69
N THR A 49 -13.47 0.17 9.95
CA THR A 49 -14.22 -1.10 10.02
C THR A 49 -13.23 -2.26 10.18
N PRO A 50 -13.65 -3.45 10.64
CA PRO A 50 -12.79 -4.63 10.70
C PRO A 50 -12.05 -4.90 9.39
N LYS A 51 -12.74 -4.71 8.25
CA LYS A 51 -12.14 -4.85 6.92
C LYS A 51 -11.07 -3.80 6.64
N VAL A 52 -11.33 -2.52 6.95
CA VAL A 52 -10.35 -1.44 6.77
C VAL A 52 -9.11 -1.67 7.66
N TYR A 53 -9.30 -2.13 8.91
CA TYR A 53 -8.17 -2.49 9.78
C TYR A 53 -7.35 -3.65 9.21
N LEU A 54 -8.01 -4.67 8.67
CA LEU A 54 -7.32 -5.79 8.03
C LEU A 54 -6.55 -5.36 6.78
N ASP A 55 -7.14 -4.51 5.93
CA ASP A 55 -6.49 -4.03 4.72
C ASP A 55 -5.28 -3.15 5.05
N LEU A 56 -5.37 -2.31 6.10
CA LEU A 56 -4.23 -1.54 6.60
C LEU A 56 -3.14 -2.43 7.21
N ALA A 57 -3.51 -3.43 8.02
CA ALA A 57 -2.56 -4.39 8.57
C ALA A 57 -1.80 -5.13 7.45
N ASN A 58 -2.51 -5.52 6.40
CA ASN A 58 -1.92 -6.16 5.22
C ASN A 58 -0.98 -5.21 4.45
N ALA A 59 -1.37 -3.95 4.28
CA ALA A 59 -0.51 -2.96 3.62
C ALA A 59 0.84 -2.83 4.34
N TYR A 60 0.82 -2.70 5.68
CA TYR A 60 2.05 -2.68 6.47
C TYR A 60 2.82 -4.00 6.44
N TYR A 61 2.12 -5.14 6.53
CA TYR A 61 2.74 -6.46 6.48
C TYR A 61 3.53 -6.68 5.18
N PHE A 62 2.92 -6.36 4.03
CA PHE A 62 3.57 -6.47 2.73
C PHE A 62 4.63 -5.38 2.52
N GLY A 63 4.49 -4.23 3.17
CA GLY A 63 5.50 -3.17 3.21
C GLY A 63 6.69 -3.46 4.15
N GLY A 64 6.64 -4.54 4.94
CA GLY A 64 7.69 -4.91 5.88
C GLY A 64 7.69 -4.14 7.21
N ASP A 65 6.69 -3.29 7.45
CA ASP A 65 6.50 -2.61 8.73
C ASP A 65 5.68 -3.48 9.67
N TYR A 66 6.36 -4.47 10.26
CA TYR A 66 5.72 -5.46 11.11
C TYR A 66 5.17 -4.88 12.42
N ALA A 67 5.71 -3.75 12.90
CA ALA A 67 5.24 -3.08 14.10
C ALA A 67 3.83 -2.51 13.88
N ASN A 68 3.62 -1.78 12.77
CA ASN A 68 2.30 -1.28 12.42
C ASN A 68 1.36 -2.41 11.98
N ALA A 69 1.85 -3.42 11.26
CA ALA A 69 1.04 -4.58 10.90
C ALA A 69 0.45 -5.28 12.14
N LYS A 70 1.29 -5.56 13.14
CA LYS A 70 0.88 -6.14 14.43
C LYS A 70 -0.26 -5.33 15.07
N LYS A 71 -0.05 -4.02 15.26
CA LYS A 71 -1.03 -3.11 15.88
C LYS A 71 -2.41 -3.21 15.22
N TRP A 72 -2.45 -3.23 13.89
CA TRP A 72 -3.72 -3.27 13.16
C TRP A 72 -4.34 -4.67 13.10
N PHE A 73 -3.54 -5.74 13.11
CA PHE A 73 -4.08 -7.09 13.29
C PHE A 73 -4.75 -7.27 14.65
N GLU A 74 -4.17 -6.73 15.73
CA GLU A 74 -4.78 -6.75 17.07
C GLU A 74 -6.15 -6.05 17.07
N LYS A 75 -6.30 -4.96 16.31
CA LYS A 75 -7.60 -4.31 16.10
C LYS A 75 -8.61 -5.17 15.36
N VAL A 76 -8.17 -6.02 14.41
CA VAL A 76 -9.06 -7.00 13.78
C VAL A 76 -9.53 -8.05 14.80
N PHE A 77 -8.62 -8.55 15.63
CA PHE A 77 -8.95 -9.56 16.64
C PHE A 77 -9.89 -9.06 17.74
N GLU A 78 -9.88 -7.77 18.07
CA GLU A 78 -10.88 -7.16 18.97
C GLU A 78 -12.33 -7.30 18.46
N THR A 79 -12.52 -7.51 17.15
CA THR A 79 -13.85 -7.56 16.52
C THR A 79 -14.32 -8.96 16.15
N GLU A 80 -13.41 -9.94 16.13
CA GLU A 80 -13.62 -11.35 15.75
C GLU A 80 -14.20 -11.63 14.34
N GLU A 81 -14.74 -10.63 13.63
CA GLU A 81 -15.49 -10.81 12.38
C GLU A 81 -14.67 -11.33 11.19
N LEU A 82 -13.33 -11.28 11.23
CA LEU A 82 -12.44 -11.59 10.09
C LEU A 82 -11.19 -12.40 10.47
N THR A 83 -11.23 -13.09 11.61
CA THR A 83 -10.08 -13.87 12.09
C THR A 83 -9.97 -15.21 11.35
N THR A 84 -9.28 -15.18 10.20
CA THR A 84 -8.97 -16.40 9.41
C THR A 84 -7.56 -16.91 9.70
N ASP A 85 -7.29 -18.18 9.36
CA ASP A 85 -5.95 -18.77 9.48
C ASP A 85 -4.86 -17.94 8.80
N MET A 86 -5.17 -17.31 7.67
CA MET A 86 -4.23 -16.43 6.96
C MET A 86 -3.92 -15.16 7.76
N VAL A 87 -4.92 -14.57 8.42
CA VAL A 87 -4.75 -13.38 9.27
C VAL A 87 -3.89 -13.74 10.48
N VAL A 88 -4.21 -14.86 11.14
CA VAL A 88 -3.42 -15.39 12.27
C VAL A 88 -1.98 -15.69 11.84
N PHE A 89 -1.80 -16.28 10.67
CA PHE A 89 -0.46 -16.55 10.12
C PHE A 89 0.36 -15.27 9.92
N ARG A 90 -0.19 -14.25 9.26
CA ARG A 90 0.50 -12.97 9.02
C ARG A 90 0.81 -12.22 10.31
N TYR A 91 -0.09 -12.31 11.29
CA TYR A 91 0.15 -11.77 12.62
C TYR A 91 1.32 -12.47 13.33
N LYS A 92 1.34 -13.82 13.34
CA LYS A 92 2.48 -14.60 13.87
C LYS A 92 3.79 -14.25 13.17
N GLN A 93 3.78 -14.09 11.84
CA GLN A 93 4.98 -13.65 11.12
C GLN A 93 5.45 -12.25 11.56
N SER A 94 4.51 -11.33 11.82
CA SER A 94 4.82 -10.00 12.33
C SER A 94 5.46 -10.05 13.73
N LEU A 95 4.89 -10.84 14.65
CA LEU A 95 5.48 -11.08 15.98
C LEU A 95 6.88 -11.68 15.88
N LYS A 96 7.07 -12.67 14.99
CA LYS A 96 8.39 -13.29 14.76
C LYS A 96 9.43 -12.28 14.28
N ALA A 97 9.06 -11.41 13.33
CA ALA A 97 9.96 -10.37 12.83
C ALA A 97 10.36 -9.37 13.92
N LEU A 98 9.44 -9.07 14.85
CA LEU A 98 9.66 -8.23 16.01
C LEU A 98 10.36 -8.94 17.18
N LYS A 99 10.55 -10.26 17.10
CA LYS A 99 11.06 -11.11 18.18
C LYS A 99 10.21 -11.05 19.45
N GLU A 100 8.91 -10.87 19.28
CA GLU A 100 7.95 -10.92 20.38
C GLU A 100 7.55 -12.38 20.69
N ASP A 101 7.29 -12.64 21.97
CA ASP A 101 6.85 -13.95 22.44
C ASP A 101 5.40 -14.22 22.03
N MET A 102 5.20 -15.29 21.27
CA MET A 102 3.88 -15.71 20.79
C MET A 102 3.05 -16.39 21.89
N ASP A 103 3.71 -17.08 22.82
CA ASP A 103 3.03 -17.84 23.87
C ASP A 103 2.44 -16.90 24.93
N ALA A 104 3.08 -15.75 25.13
CA ALA A 104 2.58 -14.66 25.97
C ALA A 104 1.51 -13.78 25.27
N ASN A 105 1.18 -14.03 24.00
CA ASN A 105 0.28 -13.16 23.25
C ASN A 105 -1.21 -13.46 23.54
N PRO A 106 -1.98 -12.51 24.08
CA PRO A 106 -3.35 -12.77 24.52
C PRO A 106 -4.30 -13.14 23.38
N TYR A 107 -4.11 -12.56 22.19
CA TYR A 107 -4.95 -12.86 21.03
C TYR A 107 -4.70 -14.28 20.51
N LEU A 108 -3.44 -14.75 20.50
CA LEU A 108 -3.13 -16.13 20.10
C LEU A 108 -3.63 -17.16 21.11
N ALA A 109 -3.55 -16.86 22.41
CA ALA A 109 -4.06 -17.72 23.46
C ALA A 109 -5.59 -17.91 23.35
N ALA A 110 -6.34 -16.83 23.12
CA ALA A 110 -7.80 -16.88 22.96
C ALA A 110 -8.24 -17.77 21.78
N LEU A 111 -7.49 -17.75 20.67
CA LEU A 111 -7.81 -18.52 19.46
C LEU A 111 -7.60 -20.04 19.63
N GLY A 112 -6.76 -20.47 20.57
CA GLY A 112 -6.49 -21.90 20.82
C GLY A 112 -7.48 -22.59 21.75
N THR A 113 -8.48 -21.86 22.26
CA THR A 113 -9.45 -22.37 23.25
C THR A 113 -10.83 -22.73 22.67
N ASN A 114 -11.01 -22.61 21.36
CA ASN A 114 -12.26 -22.89 20.64
C ASN A 114 -12.22 -24.22 19.88
#